data_AF-A0A6C0IGQ0-F1
#
_entry.id   AF-A0A6C0IGQ0-F1
#
_cell.length_a   1.000
_cell.length_b   1.000
_cell.length_c   1.000
_cell.angle_alpha   90.00
_cell.angle_beta   90.00
_cell.angle_gamma   90.00
#
_symmetry.space_group_name_H-M   'P 1'
#
loop_
_entity.id
_entity.type
_entity.pdbx_description
1 polymer ?
#
loop_
_entity_poly.entity_id
_entity_poly.type
_entity_poly.pdbx_seq_one_letter_code
_entity_poly.pdbx_strand_id
1 'polypeptide(L)'
;MPKKNAVNDLHSISDVTKIIATLVKARDKLKEDTAELEITINTNKTQLKSMDAEIKIKQVELDTLRKEKEKRDAEEKAEKEREAKLRADIEAKIREEFEIKKRVEEEMQRQKQQLQQLQQLQQLQQDIPETELTKKSSGKKKDPKEKEVKEPKEKEPGTEAVKRKAIPKTVKTQLWNKFFTEDNAKGKCQVCSKEIKMSDFEAGHIIASANGGSDNLDNLTPLCGQCNKSMGTQSVYEFKKTYFPEDTCDILGMALEQSNNISP
;
A
#
# COMPACT_ATOMS: atom_id res chain seq x y z
N MET A 1 -100.56 38.24 -56.79
CA MET A 1 -100.24 36.87 -56.30
C MET A 1 -98.86 36.87 -55.66
N PRO A 2 -98.74 36.76 -54.32
CA PRO A 2 -97.46 36.73 -53.61
C PRO A 2 -97.12 35.28 -53.21
N LYS A 3 -96.43 34.53 -54.07
CA LYS A 3 -95.98 33.16 -53.74
C LYS A 3 -94.49 32.91 -54.00
N LYS A 4 -93.78 33.83 -54.65
CA LYS A 4 -92.36 33.66 -55.02
C LYS A 4 -91.36 34.10 -53.93
N ASN A 5 -91.74 34.98 -52.99
CA ASN A 5 -90.83 35.44 -51.93
C ASN A 5 -90.70 34.44 -50.77
N ALA A 6 -91.80 33.79 -50.37
CA ALA A 6 -91.80 32.86 -49.24
C ALA A 6 -90.90 31.61 -49.42
N VAL A 7 -90.68 31.15 -50.67
CA VAL A 7 -89.86 29.97 -50.96
C VAL A 7 -88.36 30.27 -50.92
N ASN A 8 -87.96 31.49 -51.29
CA ASN A 8 -86.57 31.96 -51.19
C ASN A 8 -86.18 32.23 -49.72
N ASP A 9 -87.11 32.77 -48.94
CA ASP A 9 -86.93 32.97 -47.49
C ASP A 9 -86.78 31.61 -46.76
N LEU A 10 -87.53 30.58 -47.17
CA LEU A 10 -87.39 29.21 -46.62
C LEU A 10 -86.05 28.54 -46.97
N HIS A 11 -85.53 28.73 -48.19
CA HIS A 11 -84.19 28.23 -48.55
C HIS A 11 -83.09 28.91 -47.73
N SER A 12 -83.20 30.22 -47.51
CA SER A 12 -82.28 30.99 -46.67
C SER A 12 -82.28 30.50 -45.21
N ILE A 13 -83.46 30.20 -44.64
CA ILE A 13 -83.59 29.65 -43.28
C ILE A 13 -82.96 28.24 -43.16
N SER A 14 -83.11 27.40 -44.19
CA SER A 14 -82.50 26.05 -44.23
C SER A 14 -80.97 26.12 -44.18
N ASP A 15 -80.37 27.02 -44.94
CA ASP A 15 -78.92 27.18 -44.98
C ASP A 15 -78.36 27.78 -43.68
N VAL A 16 -79.08 28.74 -43.08
CA VAL A 16 -78.76 29.24 -41.72
C VAL A 16 -78.81 28.11 -40.69
N THR A 17 -79.79 27.21 -40.79
CA THR A 17 -79.92 26.07 -39.86
C THR A 17 -78.74 25.09 -39.99
N LYS A 18 -78.27 24.81 -41.21
CA LYS A 18 -77.07 23.97 -41.45
C LYS A 18 -75.80 24.61 -40.88
N ILE A 19 -75.65 25.93 -41.03
CA ILE A 19 -74.53 26.68 -40.46
C ILE A 19 -74.56 26.59 -38.94
N ILE A 20 -75.71 26.83 -38.30
CA ILE A 20 -75.88 26.71 -36.85
C ILE A 20 -75.51 25.29 -36.38
N ALA A 21 -76.01 24.25 -37.05
CA ALA A 21 -75.68 22.87 -36.70
C ALA A 21 -74.17 22.57 -36.79
N THR A 22 -73.49 23.14 -37.79
CA THR A 22 -72.03 23.00 -37.95
C THR A 22 -71.28 23.73 -36.83
N LEU A 23 -71.71 24.94 -36.49
CA LEU A 23 -71.11 25.72 -35.40
C LEU A 23 -71.32 25.06 -34.03
N VAL A 24 -72.49 24.45 -33.80
CA VAL A 24 -72.76 23.68 -32.57
C VAL A 24 -71.82 22.49 -32.46
N LYS A 25 -71.64 21.71 -33.52
CA LYS A 25 -70.67 20.60 -33.55
C LYS A 25 -69.23 21.07 -33.28
N ALA A 26 -68.82 22.18 -33.91
CA ALA A 26 -67.51 22.76 -33.68
C ALA A 26 -67.32 23.23 -32.23
N ARG A 27 -68.34 23.86 -31.64
CA ARG A 27 -68.34 24.27 -30.22
C ARG A 27 -68.23 23.08 -29.28
N ASP A 28 -68.99 22.02 -29.54
CA ASP A 28 -69.01 20.85 -28.65
C ASP A 28 -67.67 20.10 -28.73
N LYS A 29 -67.07 19.98 -29.93
CA LYS A 29 -65.69 19.49 -30.08
C LYS A 29 -64.67 20.36 -29.33
N LEU A 30 -64.76 21.69 -29.46
CA LEU A 30 -63.87 22.59 -28.72
C LEU A 30 -63.99 22.39 -27.20
N LYS A 31 -65.19 22.11 -26.69
CA LYS A 31 -65.39 21.80 -25.26
C LYS A 31 -64.70 20.51 -24.85
N GLU A 32 -64.82 19.46 -25.65
CA GLU A 32 -64.11 18.19 -25.42
C GLU A 32 -62.59 18.40 -25.42
N ASP A 33 -62.05 19.08 -26.44
CA ASP A 33 -60.63 19.41 -26.54
C ASP A 33 -60.14 20.23 -25.33
N THR A 34 -60.94 21.20 -24.85
CA THR A 34 -60.59 21.98 -23.65
C THR A 34 -60.59 21.15 -22.37
N ALA A 35 -61.51 20.20 -22.23
CA ALA A 35 -61.57 19.32 -21.07
C ALA A 35 -60.37 18.34 -21.03
N GLU A 36 -59.98 17.80 -22.19
CA GLU A 36 -58.79 16.96 -22.32
C GLU A 36 -57.49 17.71 -21.98
N LEU A 37 -57.37 18.95 -22.46
CA LEU A 37 -56.24 19.82 -22.12
C LEU A 37 -56.17 20.10 -20.62
N GLU A 38 -57.32 20.35 -19.96
CA GLU A 38 -57.35 20.61 -18.52
C GLU A 38 -56.90 19.39 -17.69
N ILE A 39 -57.31 18.17 -18.09
CA ILE A 39 -56.84 16.93 -17.47
C ILE A 39 -55.32 16.77 -17.63
N THR A 40 -54.81 17.07 -18.82
CA THR A 40 -53.37 16.99 -19.10
C THR A 40 -52.58 18.00 -18.28
N ILE A 41 -53.06 19.25 -18.18
CA ILE A 41 -52.43 20.30 -17.36
C ILE A 41 -52.37 19.87 -15.89
N ASN A 42 -53.46 19.32 -15.34
CA ASN A 42 -53.50 18.87 -13.96
C ASN A 42 -52.55 17.69 -13.70
N THR A 43 -52.46 16.76 -14.65
CA THR A 43 -51.52 15.64 -14.59
C THR A 43 -50.07 16.13 -14.58
N ASN A 44 -49.71 16.99 -15.53
CA ASN A 44 -48.36 17.56 -15.64
C ASN A 44 -48.00 18.39 -14.41
N LYS A 45 -48.96 19.17 -13.86
CA LYS A 45 -48.75 19.93 -12.62
C LYS A 45 -48.45 19.03 -11.43
N THR A 46 -49.07 17.85 -11.38
CA THR A 46 -48.81 16.86 -10.32
C THR A 46 -47.44 16.23 -10.49
N GLN A 47 -47.05 15.89 -11.71
CA GLN A 47 -45.70 15.37 -12.03
C GLN A 47 -44.60 16.40 -11.71
N LEU A 48 -44.80 17.67 -12.05
CA LEU A 48 -43.83 18.73 -11.72
C LEU A 48 -43.61 18.83 -10.20
N LYS A 49 -44.68 18.72 -9.40
CA LYS A 49 -44.57 18.74 -7.94
C LYS A 49 -43.79 17.54 -7.40
N SER A 50 -43.97 16.35 -7.97
CA SER A 50 -43.20 15.17 -7.55
C SER A 50 -41.73 15.30 -7.93
N MET A 51 -41.43 15.78 -9.14
CA MET A 51 -40.06 16.04 -9.59
C MET A 51 -39.37 17.09 -8.71
N ASP A 52 -40.06 18.17 -8.34
CA ASP A 52 -39.51 19.19 -7.42
C ASP A 52 -39.18 18.62 -6.04
N ALA A 53 -39.99 17.67 -5.55
CA ALA A 53 -39.71 16.98 -4.30
C ALA A 53 -38.45 16.09 -4.42
N GLU A 54 -38.32 15.35 -5.53
CA GLU A 54 -37.13 14.53 -5.82
C GLU A 54 -35.86 15.37 -5.93
N ILE A 55 -35.91 16.51 -6.61
CA ILE A 55 -34.79 17.45 -6.73
C ILE A 55 -34.33 17.93 -5.36
N LYS A 56 -35.27 18.27 -4.46
CA LYS A 56 -34.94 18.69 -3.09
C LYS A 56 -34.26 17.59 -2.29
N ILE A 57 -34.73 16.35 -2.41
CA ILE A 57 -34.10 15.19 -1.75
C ILE A 57 -32.67 15.03 -2.28
N LYS A 58 -32.49 15.07 -3.61
CA LYS A 58 -31.17 14.96 -4.24
C LYS A 58 -30.23 16.09 -3.85
N GLN A 59 -30.75 17.30 -3.65
CA GLN A 59 -29.94 18.42 -3.19
C GLN A 59 -29.37 18.17 -1.78
N VAL A 60 -30.19 17.65 -0.86
CA VAL A 60 -29.74 17.30 0.50
C VAL A 60 -28.71 16.18 0.50
N GLU A 61 -28.93 15.14 -0.31
CA GLU A 61 -27.95 14.05 -0.50
C GLU A 61 -26.60 14.60 -0.99
N LEU A 62 -26.64 15.49 -1.99
CA LEU A 62 -25.45 16.07 -2.59
C LEU A 62 -24.67 16.96 -1.60
N ASP A 63 -25.36 17.74 -0.78
CA ASP A 63 -24.71 18.56 0.26
C ASP A 63 -24.11 17.71 1.39
N THR A 64 -24.70 16.56 1.69
CA THR A 64 -24.14 15.58 2.64
C THR A 64 -22.84 15.00 2.09
N LEU A 65 -22.85 14.53 0.84
CA LEU A 65 -21.67 13.98 0.16
C LEU A 65 -20.54 15.01 0.03
N ARG A 66 -20.86 16.29 -0.20
CA ARG A 66 -19.87 17.38 -0.22
C ARG A 66 -19.16 17.51 1.12
N LYS A 67 -19.89 17.55 2.24
CA LYS A 67 -19.29 17.62 3.58
C LYS A 67 -18.43 16.41 3.90
N GLU A 68 -18.86 15.21 3.52
CA GLU A 68 -18.07 13.99 3.69
C GLU A 68 -16.77 14.04 2.87
N LYS A 69 -16.84 14.53 1.63
CA LYS A 69 -15.65 14.74 0.80
C LYS A 69 -14.68 15.73 1.44
N GLU A 70 -15.15 16.89 1.87
CA GLU A 70 -14.32 17.89 2.55
C GLU A 70 -13.64 17.33 3.79
N LYS A 71 -14.35 16.51 4.59
CA LYS A 71 -13.78 15.82 5.74
C LYS A 71 -12.66 14.85 5.33
N ARG A 72 -12.88 14.02 4.32
CA ARG A 72 -11.86 13.09 3.80
C ARG A 72 -10.64 13.83 3.27
N ASP A 73 -10.84 14.90 2.50
CA ASP A 73 -9.75 15.69 1.94
C ASP A 73 -8.92 16.36 3.07
N ALA A 74 -9.57 16.77 4.16
CA ALA A 74 -8.89 17.31 5.35
C ALA A 74 -8.11 16.23 6.13
N GLU A 75 -8.69 15.04 6.29
CA GLU A 75 -8.03 13.90 6.93
C GLU A 75 -6.80 13.45 6.12
N GLU A 76 -6.91 13.33 4.80
CA GLU A 76 -5.81 12.97 3.90
C GLU A 76 -4.69 14.01 3.96
N LYS A 77 -5.03 15.30 3.99
CA LYS A 77 -4.03 16.37 4.14
C LYS A 77 -3.29 16.26 5.48
N ALA A 78 -4.01 15.99 6.57
CA ALA A 78 -3.41 15.84 7.89
C ALA A 78 -2.51 14.59 7.97
N GLU A 79 -2.89 13.49 7.30
CA GLU A 79 -2.07 12.29 7.19
C GLU A 79 -0.78 12.55 6.41
N LYS A 80 -0.87 13.17 5.24
CA LYS A 80 0.31 13.58 4.44
C LYS A 80 1.26 14.48 5.23
N GLU A 81 0.74 15.40 6.04
CA GLU A 81 1.56 16.26 6.90
C GLU A 81 2.27 15.45 8.00
N ARG A 82 1.59 14.48 8.62
CA ARG A 82 2.21 13.57 9.60
C ARG A 82 3.30 12.70 8.97
N GLU A 83 3.03 12.16 7.79
CA GLU A 83 4.01 11.36 7.03
C GLU A 83 5.22 12.19 6.63
N ALA A 84 5.01 13.42 6.13
CA ALA A 84 6.11 14.33 5.77
C ALA A 84 6.98 14.65 6.99
N LYS A 85 6.36 14.88 8.15
CA LYS A 85 7.09 15.10 9.41
C LYS A 85 7.89 13.85 9.82
N LEU A 86 7.28 12.67 9.77
CA LEU A 86 7.95 11.43 10.11
C LEU A 86 9.14 11.15 9.17
N ARG A 87 8.97 11.39 7.86
CA ARG A 87 10.05 11.29 6.87
C ARG A 87 11.20 12.23 7.20
N ALA A 88 10.91 13.50 7.51
CA ALA A 88 11.93 14.46 7.91
C ALA A 88 12.67 14.04 9.20
N ASP A 89 11.96 13.50 10.19
CA ASP A 89 12.56 12.99 11.43
C ASP A 89 13.48 11.78 11.16
N ILE A 90 13.07 10.87 10.27
CA ILE A 90 13.88 9.71 9.85
C ILE A 90 15.13 10.18 9.11
N GLU A 91 15.00 11.11 8.15
CA GLU A 91 16.13 11.66 7.41
C GLU A 91 17.13 12.37 8.33
N ALA A 92 16.65 13.09 9.34
CA ALA A 92 17.50 13.71 10.35
C ALA A 92 18.29 12.66 11.16
N LYS A 93 17.65 11.58 11.60
CA LYS A 93 18.32 10.48 12.30
C LYS A 93 19.36 9.77 11.43
N ILE A 94 19.04 9.50 10.16
CA ILE A 94 19.98 8.89 9.22
C ILE A 94 21.22 9.79 9.05
N ARG A 95 21.01 11.11 8.94
CA ARG A 95 22.11 12.07 8.84
C ARG A 95 22.99 12.09 10.09
N GLU A 96 22.38 12.07 11.27
CA GLU A 96 23.10 11.99 12.55
C GLU A 96 23.90 10.69 12.66
N GLU A 97 23.30 9.54 12.36
CA GLU A 97 24.00 8.25 12.33
C GLU A 97 25.17 8.24 11.34
N PHE A 98 24.98 8.83 10.16
CA PHE A 98 26.04 8.93 9.17
C PHE A 98 27.22 9.76 9.67
N GLU A 99 26.95 10.88 10.33
CA GLU A 99 27.99 11.74 10.91
C GLU A 99 28.74 11.03 12.05
N ILE A 100 28.02 10.26 12.89
CA ILE A 100 28.64 9.43 13.94
C ILE A 100 29.54 8.36 13.31
N LYS A 101 29.04 7.62 12.30
CA LYS A 101 29.82 6.58 11.60
C LYS A 101 31.09 7.16 11.00
N LYS A 102 31.01 8.35 10.39
CA LYS A 102 32.18 9.05 9.85
C LYS A 102 33.21 9.37 10.93
N ARG A 103 32.79 9.90 12.09
CA ARG A 103 33.70 10.19 13.22
C ARG A 103 34.37 8.93 13.77
N VAL A 104 33.61 7.84 13.91
CA VAL A 104 34.13 6.55 14.37
C VAL A 104 35.17 5.99 13.39
N GLU A 105 34.91 6.09 12.09
CA GLU A 105 35.85 5.66 11.04
C GLU A 105 37.14 6.49 11.07
N GLU A 106 37.05 7.81 11.17
CA GLU A 106 38.21 8.70 11.28
C GLU A 106 39.04 8.39 12.53
N GLU A 107 38.41 8.10 13.66
CA GLU A 107 39.09 7.75 14.90
C GLU A 107 39.73 6.36 14.84
N MET A 108 39.06 5.38 14.23
CA MET A 108 39.63 4.06 13.96
C MET A 108 40.88 4.15 13.08
N GLN A 109 40.86 5.00 12.05
CA GLN A 109 42.03 5.22 11.19
C GLN A 109 43.20 5.86 11.96
N ARG A 110 42.93 6.82 12.85
CA ARG A 110 43.96 7.42 13.73
C ARG A 110 44.57 6.37 14.66
N GLN A 111 43.77 5.53 15.29
CA GLN A 111 44.27 4.45 16.15
C GLN A 111 45.14 3.46 15.36
N LYS A 112 44.73 3.10 14.14
CA LYS A 112 45.52 2.24 13.25
C LYS A 112 46.89 2.86 12.91
N GLN A 113 46.93 4.16 12.60
CA GLN A 113 48.20 4.86 12.33
C GLN A 113 49.10 4.90 13.57
N GLN A 114 48.54 5.15 14.76
CA GLN A 114 49.29 5.12 16.02
C GLN A 114 49.87 3.73 16.30
N LEU A 115 49.09 2.68 16.09
CA LEU A 115 49.55 1.30 16.27
C LEU A 115 50.70 0.97 15.30
N GLN A 116 50.58 1.41 14.05
CA GLN A 116 51.63 1.21 13.04
C GLN A 116 52.92 1.95 13.41
N GLN A 117 52.84 3.18 13.93
CA GLN A 117 54.00 3.91 14.44
C GLN A 117 54.64 3.21 15.64
N LEU A 118 53.83 2.72 16.58
CA LEU A 118 54.31 1.94 17.74
C LEU A 118 55.05 0.67 17.33
N GLN A 119 54.53 -0.06 16.34
CA GLN A 119 55.21 -1.24 15.78
C GLN A 119 56.56 -0.87 15.15
N GLN A 120 56.62 0.25 14.42
CA GLN A 120 57.87 0.75 13.83
C GLN A 120 58.92 1.12 14.89
N LEU A 121 58.50 1.77 15.98
CA LEU A 121 59.38 2.11 17.10
C LEU A 121 59.89 0.86 17.83
N GLN A 122 59.05 -0.16 18.00
CA GLN A 122 59.48 -1.45 18.57
C GLN A 122 60.54 -2.13 17.70
N GLN A 123 60.40 -2.09 16.38
CA GLN A 123 61.42 -2.63 15.46
C GLN A 123 62.75 -1.89 15.59
N LEU A 124 62.74 -0.56 15.70
CA LEU A 124 63.96 0.24 15.87
C LEU A 124 64.66 0.00 17.22
N GLN A 125 63.93 -0.36 18.27
CA GLN A 125 64.52 -0.73 19.57
C GLN A 125 65.25 -2.09 19.54
N GLN A 126 64.96 -2.95 18.55
CA GLN A 126 65.62 -4.25 18.41
C GLN A 126 66.96 -4.18 17.65
N ASP A 127 67.29 -3.04 17.03
CA ASP A 127 68.52 -2.84 16.23
C ASP A 127 69.64 -2.08 16.97
N ILE A 128 69.55 -1.92 18.30
CA ILE A 128 70.67 -1.37 19.08
C ILE A 128 71.69 -2.49 19.31
N PRO A 129 72.95 -2.38 18.81
CA PRO A 129 73.97 -3.37 19.07
C PRO A 129 74.28 -3.45 20.56
N GLU A 130 74.22 -4.66 21.13
CA GLU A 130 74.71 -4.97 22.47
C GLU A 130 76.24 -4.76 22.56
N THR A 131 76.68 -3.52 22.65
CA THR A 131 78.01 -3.18 23.15
C THR A 131 77.91 -1.99 24.07
N GLU A 132 77.53 -2.23 25.33
CA GLU A 132 78.34 -1.88 26.51
C GLU A 132 77.58 -2.14 27.82
N LEU A 133 78.37 -2.61 28.79
CA LEU A 133 78.12 -2.67 30.23
C LEU A 133 77.47 -3.96 30.79
N THR A 134 78.36 -4.95 30.87
CA THR A 134 78.45 -5.85 32.02
C THR A 134 78.50 -5.07 33.34
N LYS A 135 77.65 -5.45 34.32
CA LYS A 135 77.97 -5.53 35.76
C LYS A 135 76.80 -6.14 36.54
N LYS A 136 76.96 -7.44 36.84
CA LYS A 136 76.54 -8.19 38.04
C LYS A 136 75.32 -7.67 38.82
N SER A 137 74.27 -8.49 38.84
CA SER A 137 73.77 -9.02 40.13
C SER A 137 73.13 -10.39 39.95
N SER A 138 73.76 -11.34 40.62
CA SER A 138 73.37 -12.72 40.86
C SER A 138 72.02 -12.86 41.56
N GLY A 139 71.17 -13.76 41.05
CA GLY A 139 69.96 -14.24 41.73
C GLY A 139 69.43 -15.48 41.04
N LYS A 140 69.96 -16.65 41.41
CA LYS A 140 69.62 -17.96 40.86
C LYS A 140 68.36 -18.52 41.53
N LYS A 141 67.41 -19.01 40.73
CA LYS A 141 66.54 -20.21 40.89
C LYS A 141 65.22 -19.98 40.12
N LYS A 142 64.62 -20.88 39.35
CA LYS A 142 64.88 -22.22 38.78
C LYS A 142 63.73 -22.42 37.77
N ASP A 143 64.01 -22.96 36.58
CA ASP A 143 63.03 -23.34 35.54
C ASP A 143 62.16 -24.56 35.99
N PRO A 144 61.33 -25.24 35.14
CA PRO A 144 60.90 -24.98 33.74
C PRO A 144 59.42 -25.35 33.42
N LYS A 145 58.86 -24.78 32.34
CA LYS A 145 58.13 -25.44 31.23
C LYS A 145 57.04 -24.52 30.68
N GLU A 146 57.34 -23.87 29.57
CA GLU A 146 56.31 -23.48 28.62
C GLU A 146 56.39 -24.45 27.44
N LYS A 147 55.34 -25.24 27.27
CA LYS A 147 55.20 -26.19 26.17
C LYS A 147 54.66 -25.43 24.97
N GLU A 148 55.34 -25.62 23.84
CA GLU A 148 54.78 -25.48 22.49
C GLU A 148 53.34 -26.01 22.43
N VAL A 149 52.41 -25.18 21.95
CA VAL A 149 51.20 -25.69 21.31
C VAL A 149 51.12 -25.06 19.92
N LYS A 150 51.12 -25.99 18.98
CA LYS A 150 51.09 -25.86 17.53
C LYS A 150 49.75 -25.28 17.09
N GLU A 151 49.76 -24.50 16.01
CA GLU A 151 48.58 -24.28 15.17
C GLU A 151 47.90 -25.61 14.84
N PRO A 152 46.56 -25.61 14.84
CA PRO A 152 45.85 -26.44 13.87
C PRO A 152 44.74 -25.65 13.17
N LYS A 153 44.98 -25.43 11.88
CA LYS A 153 44.11 -25.67 10.72
C LYS A 153 42.58 -25.63 10.92
N GLU A 154 41.98 -24.77 10.10
CA GLU A 154 40.66 -24.83 9.45
C GLU A 154 39.81 -26.09 9.69
N LYS A 155 38.54 -25.84 10.06
CA LYS A 155 37.43 -26.75 9.76
C LYS A 155 36.21 -25.95 9.32
N GLU A 156 35.80 -26.16 8.07
CA GLU A 156 34.42 -25.91 7.67
C GLU A 156 33.48 -26.83 8.46
N PRO A 157 32.34 -26.36 8.98
CA PRO A 157 31.29 -27.23 9.46
C PRO A 157 30.20 -27.35 8.40
N GLY A 158 30.23 -28.49 7.71
CA GLY A 158 29.09 -29.00 6.95
C GLY A 158 27.91 -29.33 7.87
N THR A 159 26.75 -28.83 7.48
CA THR A 159 25.40 -29.42 7.57
C THR A 159 25.11 -30.35 8.76
N GLU A 160 24.86 -29.77 9.94
CA GLU A 160 23.88 -30.34 10.86
C GLU A 160 22.55 -29.60 10.65
N ALA A 161 21.52 -30.34 10.22
CA ALA A 161 20.19 -29.79 10.00
C ALA A 161 19.57 -29.36 11.35
N VAL A 162 19.82 -28.12 11.74
CA VAL A 162 19.16 -27.46 12.87
C VAL A 162 17.66 -27.54 12.63
N LYS A 163 16.94 -28.26 13.50
CA LYS A 163 15.47 -28.28 13.49
C LYS A 163 15.00 -26.84 13.66
N ARG A 164 14.35 -26.31 12.62
CA ARG A 164 13.91 -24.92 12.56
C ARG A 164 12.90 -24.66 13.67
N LYS A 165 13.05 -23.51 14.33
CA LYS A 165 12.06 -23.03 15.30
C LYS A 165 10.76 -22.74 14.55
N ALA A 166 9.64 -23.20 15.08
CA ALA A 166 8.35 -22.86 14.52
C ALA A 166 8.05 -21.38 14.80
N ILE A 167 7.55 -20.66 13.80
CA ILE A 167 7.12 -19.26 13.96
C ILE A 167 5.99 -19.23 15.02
N PRO A 168 6.15 -18.47 16.12
CA PRO A 168 5.15 -18.40 17.18
C PRO A 168 3.78 -17.92 16.66
N LYS A 169 2.69 -18.42 17.27
CA LYS A 169 1.33 -18.03 16.88
C LYS A 169 1.10 -16.53 16.93
N THR A 170 1.64 -15.85 17.94
CA THR A 170 1.56 -14.39 18.11
C THR A 170 2.13 -13.64 16.89
N VAL A 171 3.26 -14.11 16.36
CA VAL A 171 3.91 -13.52 15.17
C VAL A 171 3.03 -13.73 13.95
N LYS A 172 2.40 -14.90 13.80
CA LYS A 172 1.45 -15.15 12.70
C LYS A 172 0.22 -14.23 12.77
N THR A 173 -0.35 -14.03 13.97
CA THR A 173 -1.49 -13.11 14.15
C THR A 173 -1.10 -11.67 13.80
N GLN A 174 0.06 -11.19 14.26
CA GLN A 174 0.56 -9.86 13.91
C GLN A 174 0.83 -9.72 12.40
N LEU A 175 1.38 -10.76 11.78
CA LEU A 175 1.57 -10.81 10.33
C LEU A 175 0.23 -10.70 9.59
N TRP A 176 -0.80 -11.42 10.03
CA TRP A 176 -2.12 -11.34 9.42
C TRP A 176 -2.70 -9.93 9.51
N ASN A 177 -2.66 -9.33 10.70
CA ASN A 177 -3.18 -7.99 10.94
C ASN A 177 -2.44 -6.93 10.13
N LYS A 178 -1.13 -7.12 9.87
CA LYS A 178 -0.32 -6.25 9.00
C LYS A 178 -0.81 -6.24 7.54
N PHE A 179 -1.33 -7.35 7.02
CA PHE A 179 -1.68 -7.48 5.60
C PHE A 179 -3.18 -7.37 5.28
N PHE A 180 -4.07 -7.85 6.15
CA PHE A 180 -5.49 -7.99 5.81
C PHE A 180 -6.46 -7.29 6.76
N THR A 181 -6.00 -6.63 7.84
CA THR A 181 -6.80 -6.08 8.96
C THR A 181 -7.40 -7.15 9.89
N GLU A 182 -7.64 -6.76 11.15
CA GLU A 182 -8.03 -7.67 12.25
C GLU A 182 -9.41 -8.33 12.05
N ASP A 183 -10.35 -7.61 11.42
CA ASP A 183 -11.73 -8.10 11.20
C ASP A 183 -11.89 -9.01 9.97
N ASN A 184 -10.86 -9.09 9.12
CA ASN A 184 -10.92 -9.86 7.89
C ASN A 184 -10.41 -11.29 8.11
N ALA A 185 -11.35 -12.25 8.13
CA ALA A 185 -11.02 -13.68 8.18
C ALA A 185 -10.45 -14.25 6.85
N LYS A 186 -10.49 -13.45 5.79
CA LYS A 186 -10.06 -13.80 4.42
C LYS A 186 -9.03 -12.79 3.92
N GLY A 187 -7.96 -13.29 3.32
CA GLY A 187 -6.89 -12.53 2.69
C GLY A 187 -6.50 -13.12 1.35
N LYS A 188 -5.50 -12.54 0.69
CA LYS A 188 -4.97 -13.04 -0.59
C LYS A 188 -3.51 -13.45 -0.45
N CYS A 189 -3.15 -14.61 -1.01
CA CYS A 189 -1.76 -15.06 -1.09
C CYS A 189 -0.91 -14.02 -1.84
N GLN A 190 0.22 -13.62 -1.27
CA GLN A 190 1.07 -12.59 -1.88
C GLN A 190 1.75 -13.02 -3.19
N VAL A 191 1.80 -14.34 -3.46
CA VAL A 191 2.37 -14.91 -4.70
C VAL A 191 1.31 -15.09 -5.78
N CYS A 192 0.27 -15.88 -5.51
CA CYS A 192 -0.69 -16.35 -6.53
C CYS A 192 -2.08 -15.72 -6.43
N SER A 193 -2.25 -14.69 -5.59
CA SER A 193 -3.51 -13.95 -5.40
C SER A 193 -4.71 -14.79 -4.91
N LYS A 194 -4.55 -16.09 -4.66
CA LYS A 194 -5.61 -17.00 -4.19
C LYS A 194 -6.08 -16.61 -2.78
N GLU A 195 -7.39 -16.72 -2.54
CA GLU A 195 -7.97 -16.51 -1.21
C GLU A 195 -7.35 -17.47 -0.18
N ILE A 196 -6.83 -16.90 0.90
CA ILE A 196 -6.31 -17.60 2.08
C ILE A 196 -7.14 -17.18 3.30
N LYS A 197 -7.26 -18.06 4.28
CA LYS A 197 -7.97 -17.79 5.54
C LYS A 197 -6.97 -17.67 6.69
N MET A 198 -7.33 -16.93 7.72
CA MET A 198 -6.50 -16.78 8.93
C MET A 198 -6.16 -18.13 9.59
N SER A 199 -7.01 -19.16 9.44
CA SER A 199 -6.78 -20.50 9.98
C SER A 199 -5.75 -21.32 9.19
N ASP A 200 -5.62 -21.07 7.88
CA ASP A 200 -5.00 -22.01 6.94
C ASP A 200 -3.80 -21.41 6.20
N PHE A 201 -3.45 -20.14 6.44
CA PHE A 201 -2.30 -19.51 5.81
C PHE A 201 -0.98 -19.96 6.45
N GLU A 202 0.07 -19.90 5.64
CA GLU A 202 1.45 -20.14 6.09
C GLU A 202 2.21 -18.81 6.07
N ALA A 203 3.05 -18.59 7.10
CA ALA A 203 3.97 -17.46 7.14
C ALA A 203 5.25 -17.87 6.40
N GLY A 204 5.39 -17.42 5.15
CA GLY A 204 6.57 -17.67 4.34
C GLY A 204 7.62 -16.57 4.53
N HIS A 205 8.89 -16.93 4.41
CA HIS A 205 9.98 -15.94 4.44
C HIS A 205 10.14 -15.28 3.06
N ILE A 206 10.28 -13.96 3.03
CA ILE A 206 10.56 -13.19 1.82
C ILE A 206 11.94 -13.55 1.28
N ILE A 207 12.95 -13.48 2.15
CA ILE A 207 14.29 -14.04 1.94
C ILE A 207 14.34 -15.37 2.69
N ALA A 208 14.66 -16.47 2.00
CA ALA A 208 14.74 -17.78 2.61
C ALA A 208 15.71 -17.79 3.80
N SER A 209 15.36 -18.50 4.87
CA SER A 209 16.24 -18.68 6.04
C SER A 209 17.61 -19.26 5.66
N ALA A 210 17.68 -20.12 4.63
CA ALA A 210 18.93 -20.66 4.09
C ALA A 210 19.86 -19.57 3.51
N ASN A 211 19.30 -18.44 3.08
CA ASN A 211 20.02 -17.28 2.55
C ASN A 211 20.15 -16.16 3.59
N GLY A 212 20.02 -16.47 4.89
CA GLY A 212 20.14 -15.49 5.97
C GLY A 212 18.87 -14.69 6.28
N GLY A 213 17.71 -15.13 5.78
CA GLY A 213 16.43 -14.51 6.13
C GLY A 213 16.12 -14.57 7.62
N SER A 214 15.70 -13.43 8.19
CA SER A 214 15.30 -13.33 9.61
C SER A 214 13.86 -13.84 9.85
N ASP A 215 13.56 -14.22 11.09
CA ASP A 215 12.19 -14.58 11.52
C ASP A 215 11.35 -13.35 11.94
N ASN A 216 11.84 -12.14 11.63
CA ASN A 216 11.15 -10.91 11.94
C ASN A 216 9.94 -10.71 11.01
N LEU A 217 8.91 -10.02 11.51
CA LEU A 217 7.69 -9.72 10.75
C LEU A 217 7.93 -9.02 9.40
N ASP A 218 9.06 -8.32 9.25
CA ASP A 218 9.41 -7.63 8.01
C ASP A 218 9.94 -8.56 6.92
N ASN A 219 10.45 -9.73 7.30
CA ASN A 219 10.87 -10.78 6.37
C ASN A 219 9.80 -11.88 6.23
N LEU A 220 8.61 -11.71 6.79
CA LEU A 220 7.52 -12.68 6.70
C LEU A 220 6.37 -12.16 5.84
N THR A 221 5.70 -13.07 5.14
CA THR A 221 4.58 -12.74 4.27
C THR A 221 3.53 -13.85 4.25
N PRO A 222 2.22 -13.53 4.19
CA PRO A 222 1.17 -14.53 4.19
C PRO A 222 1.07 -15.21 2.82
N LEU A 223 1.30 -16.52 2.82
CA LEU A 223 1.25 -17.38 1.64
C LEU A 223 0.22 -18.49 1.81
N CYS A 224 -0.25 -19.03 0.69
CA CYS A 224 -0.93 -20.32 0.71
C CYS A 224 0.10 -21.44 0.86
N GLY A 225 -0.31 -22.56 1.47
CA GLY A 225 0.61 -23.69 1.71
C GLY A 225 1.16 -24.32 0.43
N GLN A 226 0.51 -24.14 -0.73
CA GLN A 226 1.05 -24.58 -2.01
C GLN A 226 2.26 -23.73 -2.41
N CYS A 227 2.11 -22.40 -2.45
CA CYS A 227 3.20 -21.49 -2.80
C CYS A 227 4.39 -21.60 -1.82
N ASN A 228 4.12 -21.67 -0.51
CA ASN A 228 5.18 -21.76 0.49
C ASN A 228 6.04 -23.03 0.31
N LYS A 229 5.42 -24.16 -0.05
CA LYS A 229 6.13 -25.44 -0.27
C LYS A 229 6.83 -25.50 -1.62
N SER A 230 6.27 -24.87 -2.65
CA SER A 230 6.85 -24.85 -4.01
C SER A 230 8.08 -23.94 -4.13
N MET A 231 8.22 -22.95 -3.24
CA MET A 231 9.28 -21.93 -3.33
C MET A 231 10.67 -22.43 -2.93
N GLY A 232 10.77 -23.44 -2.05
CA GLY A 232 12.05 -23.99 -1.62
C GLY A 232 12.95 -22.94 -0.93
N THR A 233 14.11 -22.66 -1.53
CA THR A 233 15.08 -21.64 -1.07
C THR A 233 15.02 -20.35 -1.87
N GLN A 234 14.10 -20.25 -2.85
CA GLN A 234 13.92 -19.04 -3.66
C GLN A 234 13.26 -17.94 -2.82
N SER A 235 13.52 -16.67 -3.16
CA SER A 235 12.78 -15.57 -2.54
C SER A 235 11.35 -15.47 -3.08
N VAL A 236 10.45 -14.89 -2.29
CA VAL A 236 9.04 -14.69 -2.68
C VAL A 236 8.91 -13.87 -3.96
N TYR A 237 9.74 -12.83 -4.10
CA TYR A 237 9.72 -11.94 -5.26
C TYR A 237 10.19 -12.64 -6.53
N GLU A 238 11.27 -13.42 -6.45
CA GLU A 238 11.77 -14.17 -7.61
C GLU A 238 10.76 -15.23 -8.04
N PHE A 239 10.20 -15.99 -7.09
CA PHE A 239 9.20 -17.01 -7.38
C PHE A 239 7.96 -16.41 -8.03
N LYS A 240 7.46 -15.28 -7.51
CA LYS A 240 6.32 -14.56 -8.10
C LYS A 240 6.65 -14.07 -9.52
N LYS A 241 7.83 -13.46 -9.72
CA LYS A 241 8.24 -12.94 -11.03
C LYS A 241 8.36 -14.06 -12.09
N THR A 242 8.85 -15.23 -11.71
CA THR A 242 9.04 -16.36 -12.65
C THR A 242 7.73 -17.04 -13.02
N TYR A 243 6.80 -17.24 -12.07
CA TYR A 243 5.62 -18.09 -12.28
C TYR A 243 4.28 -17.34 -12.31
N PHE A 244 4.22 -16.10 -11.81
CA PHE A 244 3.01 -15.27 -11.73
C PHE A 244 3.26 -13.82 -12.22
N PRO A 245 3.74 -13.62 -13.47
CA PRO A 245 4.06 -12.29 -13.99
C PRO A 245 2.83 -11.38 -14.19
N GLU A 246 1.64 -11.95 -14.36
CA GLU A 246 0.38 -11.21 -14.58
C GLU A 246 -0.26 -10.71 -13.27
N ASP A 247 0.12 -11.28 -12.13
CA ASP A 247 -0.31 -10.87 -10.77
C ASP A 247 0.57 -9.75 -10.18
N THR A 248 1.31 -9.01 -11.01
CA THR A 248 2.29 -8.00 -10.57
C THR A 248 1.68 -6.66 -10.15
N CYS A 249 0.37 -6.51 -10.17
CA CYS A 249 -0.30 -5.41 -9.49
C CYS A 249 -0.32 -5.67 -7.98
N ASP A 250 0.24 -4.73 -7.19
CA ASP A 250 0.15 -4.59 -5.72
C ASP A 250 1.41 -4.88 -4.87
N ILE A 251 2.54 -5.35 -5.45
CA ILE A 251 3.81 -5.47 -4.66
C ILE A 251 4.91 -4.51 -5.15
N LEU A 252 4.82 -4.01 -6.38
CA LEU A 252 5.78 -3.03 -6.92
C LEU A 252 5.72 -1.64 -6.24
N GLY A 253 4.71 -1.39 -5.40
CA GLY A 253 4.62 -0.16 -4.60
C GLY A 253 5.59 -0.08 -3.41
N MET A 254 6.29 -1.16 -3.04
CA MET A 254 7.21 -1.16 -1.89
C MET A 254 8.70 -1.41 -2.23
N ALA A 255 9.04 -1.83 -3.45
CA ALA A 255 10.41 -2.29 -3.78
C ALA A 255 11.19 -1.43 -4.78
N LEU A 256 10.60 -0.39 -5.39
CA LEU A 256 11.31 0.46 -6.38
C LEU A 256 12.02 1.69 -5.77
N GLU A 257 11.96 1.92 -4.46
CA GLU A 257 12.69 3.01 -3.81
C GLU A 257 14.14 2.66 -3.44
N GLN A 258 14.58 1.40 -3.54
CA GLN A 258 15.92 0.98 -3.04
C GLN A 258 16.95 0.58 -4.12
N SER A 259 16.66 0.67 -5.42
CA SER A 259 17.64 0.30 -6.46
C SER A 259 18.04 1.41 -7.43
N ASN A 260 17.49 2.62 -7.31
CA ASN A 260 17.88 3.76 -8.17
C ASN A 260 18.94 4.68 -7.52
N ASN A 261 19.67 4.22 -6.51
CA ASN A 261 20.69 5.02 -5.82
C ASN A 261 22.00 4.28 -5.54
N ILE A 262 22.45 3.42 -6.47
CA ILE A 262 23.82 2.93 -6.48
C ILE A 262 24.45 3.16 -7.87
N SER A 263 25.00 4.38 -7.99
CA SER A 263 26.28 4.80 -8.59
C SER A 263 26.59 4.58 -10.08
N PRO A 264 27.58 5.33 -10.62
CA PRO A 264 27.93 6.73 -10.44
C PRO A 264 27.62 7.60 -11.69
#